data_AF-S0E9Q9-F1
#
_entry.id   AF-S0E9Q9-F1
#
_cell.length_a   1.000
_cell.length_b   1.000
_cell.length_c   1.000
_cell.angle_alpha   90.00
_cell.angle_beta   90.00
_cell.angle_gamma   90.00
#
_symmetry.space_group_name_H-M   'P 1'
#
loop_
_entity.id
_entity.type
_entity.pdbx_description
1 polymer ?
#
loop_
_entity_poly.entity_id
_entity_poly.type
_entity_poly.pdbx_seq_one_letter_code
_entity_poly.pdbx_strand_id
1 'polypeptide(L)'
;MAANAASLLTNVFGQKTDIGKIVQNFDFSQINVRDSKSDDYLHTDLAPSFGKDGQDLKESMRAIDDRLKIMVAATMMTLARQNDKSWDAVVRTMMQNEIAMPDGEGIARSDTLVRNSLNDFKFDGGPDASIVREVQTWFNRLVSDPDVLNSTKIDINVLAKIVAQTGATVDSFESFFAKEEHHEQTLIDIGVLRFPDIDHPYFKLYRIKLVAWSDSRRIMFHSEDKNGITGEYNCRVFRPRASVIDCLTQAAHAKAVATFDAMFS
;
A
#
# COMPACT_ATOMS: atom_id res chain seq x y z
N MET A 1 -17.87 24.40 11.60
CA MET A 1 -18.20 24.06 10.21
C MET A 1 -18.26 22.55 10.09
N ALA A 2 -19.42 21.98 9.74
CA ALA A 2 -19.50 20.56 9.41
C ALA A 2 -18.77 20.37 8.08
N ALA A 3 -17.70 19.57 8.05
CA ALA A 3 -17.17 19.08 6.79
C ALA A 3 -18.34 18.43 6.04
N ASN A 4 -18.53 18.77 4.76
CA ASN A 4 -19.53 18.10 3.95
C ASN A 4 -19.20 16.60 3.98
N ALA A 5 -20.04 15.78 4.60
CA ALA A 5 -19.76 14.36 4.83
C ALA A 5 -19.46 13.64 3.50
N ALA A 6 -20.12 14.04 2.42
CA ALA A 6 -19.91 13.50 1.08
C ALA A 6 -18.50 13.77 0.50
N SER A 7 -17.79 14.79 1.01
CA SER A 7 -16.44 15.15 0.59
C SER A 7 -15.35 14.62 1.53
N LEU A 8 -15.70 13.98 2.65
CA LEU A 8 -14.70 13.49 3.63
C LEU A 8 -13.71 12.50 3.01
N LEU A 9 -14.19 11.53 2.21
CA LEU A 9 -13.32 10.57 1.52
C LEU A 9 -12.30 11.29 0.63
N THR A 10 -12.75 12.27 -0.17
CA THR A 10 -11.87 13.06 -1.03
C THR A 10 -10.90 13.93 -0.23
N ASN A 11 -11.34 14.50 0.90
CA ASN A 11 -10.48 15.31 1.76
C ASN A 11 -9.39 14.50 2.49
N VAL A 12 -9.60 13.20 2.68
CA VAL A 12 -8.61 12.30 3.30
C VAL A 12 -7.67 11.72 2.26
N PHE A 13 -8.22 11.18 1.17
CA PHE A 13 -7.46 10.36 0.21
C PHE A 13 -7.09 11.11 -1.09
N GLY A 14 -7.60 12.33 -1.31
CA GLY A 14 -7.50 13.04 -2.59
C GLY A 14 -8.39 12.45 -3.70
N GLN A 15 -8.65 11.15 -3.68
CA GLN A 15 -9.50 10.41 -4.61
C GLN A 15 -10.33 9.33 -3.91
N LYS A 16 -11.40 8.86 -4.55
CA LYS A 16 -12.26 7.78 -4.02
C LYS A 16 -11.94 6.40 -4.62
N THR A 17 -10.92 6.32 -5.47
CA THR A 17 -10.52 5.09 -6.16
C THR A 17 -9.93 4.11 -5.16
N ASP A 18 -10.42 2.87 -5.16
CA ASP A 18 -9.88 1.78 -4.35
C ASP A 18 -8.45 1.42 -4.77
N ILE A 19 -7.58 1.09 -3.81
CA ILE A 19 -6.17 0.73 -4.07
C ILE A 19 -6.01 -0.34 -5.13
N GLY A 20 -6.88 -1.36 -5.17
CA GLY A 20 -6.77 -2.43 -6.16
C GLY A 20 -6.89 -1.91 -7.59
N LYS A 21 -7.78 -0.94 -7.81
CA LYS A 21 -7.94 -0.27 -9.12
C LYS A 21 -6.78 0.66 -9.43
N ILE A 22 -6.25 1.37 -8.43
CA ILE A 22 -5.08 2.24 -8.61
C ILE A 22 -3.89 1.40 -9.09
N VAL A 23 -3.60 0.29 -8.42
CA VAL A 23 -2.51 -0.63 -8.76
C VAL A 23 -2.70 -1.22 -10.16
N GLN A 24 -3.90 -1.70 -10.49
CA GLN A 24 -4.17 -2.34 -11.78
C GLN A 24 -4.08 -1.37 -12.97
N ASN A 25 -4.44 -0.11 -12.77
CA ASN A 25 -4.44 0.91 -13.81
C ASN A 25 -3.10 1.65 -13.93
N PHE A 26 -2.17 1.46 -13.00
CA PHE A 26 -0.87 2.08 -13.08
C PHE A 26 -0.07 1.51 -14.25
N ASP A 27 0.47 2.41 -15.08
CA ASP A 27 1.35 2.03 -16.17
C ASP A 27 2.78 1.87 -15.65
N PHE A 28 3.15 0.66 -15.26
CA PHE A 28 4.52 0.37 -14.82
C PHE A 28 5.57 0.60 -15.92
N SER A 29 5.19 0.68 -17.20
CA SER A 29 6.15 0.95 -18.28
C SER A 29 6.68 2.39 -18.31
N GLN A 30 6.03 3.31 -17.59
CA GLN A 30 6.51 4.68 -17.46
C GLN A 30 7.66 4.82 -16.45
N ILE A 31 7.92 3.80 -15.61
CA ILE A 31 8.98 3.83 -14.60
C ILE A 31 10.33 3.83 -15.33
N ASN A 32 11.00 4.98 -15.34
CA ASN A 32 12.33 5.09 -15.89
C ASN A 32 13.38 4.74 -14.83
N VAL A 33 13.71 3.45 -14.72
CA VAL A 33 14.72 2.99 -13.76
C VAL A 33 16.15 3.47 -14.09
N ARG A 34 16.39 4.15 -15.23
CA ARG A 34 17.70 4.73 -15.57
C ARG A 34 17.91 6.14 -15.00
N ASP A 35 16.86 6.77 -14.50
CA ASP A 35 16.94 8.07 -13.84
C ASP A 35 16.64 7.88 -12.35
N SER A 36 17.68 7.83 -11.53
CA SER A 36 17.56 7.65 -10.08
C SER A 36 16.83 8.78 -9.34
N LYS A 37 16.40 9.83 -10.07
CA LYS A 37 15.59 10.94 -9.56
C LYS A 37 14.19 10.99 -10.16
N SER A 38 13.79 9.97 -10.91
CA SER A 38 12.44 9.89 -11.47
C SER A 38 11.42 9.62 -10.35
N ASP A 39 10.43 10.52 -10.24
CA ASP A 39 9.22 10.33 -9.43
C ASP A 39 8.21 9.38 -10.11
N ASP A 40 8.61 8.70 -11.19
CA ASP A 40 7.76 7.78 -11.95
C ASP A 40 7.73 6.42 -11.23
N TYR A 41 6.95 6.35 -10.15
CA TYR A 41 6.66 5.09 -9.45
C TYR A 41 5.23 5.09 -8.93
N LEU A 42 4.73 3.91 -8.56
CA LEU A 42 3.40 3.82 -8.01
C LEU A 42 3.41 4.36 -6.58
N HIS A 43 3.01 5.62 -6.43
CA HIS A 43 2.95 6.30 -5.15
C HIS A 43 1.53 6.64 -4.71
N THR A 44 1.19 6.30 -3.47
CA THR A 44 0.04 6.88 -2.77
C THR A 44 0.37 7.07 -1.30
N ASP A 45 0.29 8.31 -0.79
CA ASP A 45 0.40 8.57 0.66
C ASP A 45 -0.63 7.77 1.47
N LEU A 46 -1.89 7.81 1.02
CA LEU A 46 -2.98 7.04 1.60
C LEU A 46 -4.09 6.80 0.57
N ALA A 47 -4.38 5.53 0.28
CA ALA A 47 -5.51 5.11 -0.54
C ALA A 47 -6.56 4.38 0.31
N PRO A 48 -7.85 4.45 -0.05
CA PRO A 48 -8.86 3.61 0.58
C PRO A 48 -8.79 2.18 0.05
N SER A 49 -9.05 1.21 0.93
CA SER A 49 -9.52 -0.11 0.53
C SER A 49 -10.87 -0.38 1.17
N PHE A 50 -11.89 -0.67 0.37
CA PHE A 50 -13.25 -0.83 0.89
C PHE A 50 -13.65 -2.30 1.15
N GLY A 51 -12.67 -3.21 1.17
CA GLY A 51 -12.89 -4.63 1.45
C GLY A 51 -12.99 -5.48 0.18
N LYS A 52 -13.85 -6.50 0.19
CA LYS A 52 -13.92 -7.50 -0.89
C LYS A 52 -14.55 -6.93 -2.16
N ASP A 53 -13.89 -7.13 -3.29
CA ASP A 53 -14.42 -6.77 -4.61
C ASP A 53 -15.74 -7.49 -4.93
N GLY A 54 -16.57 -6.82 -5.73
CA GLY A 54 -17.83 -7.36 -6.22
C GLY A 54 -19.00 -7.27 -5.23
N GLN A 55 -18.75 -6.74 -4.02
CA GLN A 55 -19.83 -6.37 -3.11
C GLN A 55 -20.33 -4.95 -3.41
N ASP A 56 -21.63 -4.74 -3.25
CA ASP A 56 -22.19 -3.39 -3.24
C ASP A 56 -21.65 -2.66 -2.00
N LEU A 57 -20.75 -1.69 -2.24
CA LEU A 57 -20.11 -0.90 -1.19
C LEU A 57 -21.13 -0.31 -0.21
N LYS A 58 -22.26 0.17 -0.71
CA LYS A 58 -23.29 0.79 0.10
C LYS A 58 -24.00 -0.24 0.97
N GLU A 59 -24.29 -1.43 0.44
CA GLU A 59 -24.86 -2.52 1.24
C GLU A 59 -23.88 -3.02 2.31
N SER A 60 -22.62 -3.25 1.93
CA SER A 60 -21.58 -3.72 2.87
C SER A 60 -21.36 -2.70 4.00
N MET A 61 -21.29 -1.41 3.68
CA MET A 61 -21.11 -0.36 4.68
C MET A 61 -22.37 -0.14 5.52
N ARG A 62 -23.58 -0.42 5.02
CA ARG A 62 -24.81 -0.35 5.82
C ARG A 62 -24.89 -1.43 6.89
N ALA A 63 -24.31 -2.59 6.60
CA ALA A 63 -24.42 -3.80 7.42
C ALA A 63 -23.49 -3.83 8.64
N ILE A 64 -22.49 -2.95 8.72
CA ILE A 64 -21.61 -2.87 9.91
C ILE A 64 -22.35 -2.21 11.10
N ASP A 65 -21.95 -2.53 12.32
CA ASP A 65 -22.59 -2.01 13.53
C ASP A 65 -22.27 -0.53 13.80
N ASP A 66 -23.09 0.10 14.64
CA ASP A 66 -22.99 1.53 14.92
C ASP A 66 -21.65 1.94 15.56
N ARG A 67 -21.00 1.09 16.35
CA ARG A 67 -19.67 1.44 16.92
C ARG A 67 -18.63 1.53 15.81
N LEU A 68 -18.68 0.64 14.82
CA LEU A 68 -17.83 0.73 13.63
C LEU A 68 -18.14 1.97 12.81
N LYS A 69 -19.42 2.29 12.59
CA LYS A 69 -19.82 3.52 11.88
C LYS A 69 -19.28 4.78 12.57
N ILE A 70 -19.39 4.83 13.89
CA ILE A 70 -18.88 5.95 14.70
C ILE A 70 -17.36 6.06 14.61
N MET A 71 -16.65 4.93 14.74
CA MET A 71 -15.20 4.89 14.59
C MET A 71 -14.77 5.41 13.22
N VAL A 72 -15.44 4.96 12.15
CA VAL A 72 -15.14 5.38 10.79
C VAL A 72 -15.38 6.89 10.63
N ALA A 73 -16.58 7.37 10.98
CA ALA A 73 -16.91 8.79 10.84
C ALA A 73 -15.95 9.70 11.62
N ALA A 74 -15.70 9.39 12.89
CA ALA A 74 -14.82 10.20 13.73
C ALA A 74 -13.37 10.19 13.22
N THR A 75 -12.86 9.02 12.83
CA THR A 75 -11.50 8.86 12.30
C THR A 75 -11.32 9.63 10.99
N MET A 76 -12.27 9.51 10.07
CA MET A 76 -12.23 10.23 8.80
C MET A 76 -12.32 11.74 8.99
N MET A 77 -13.12 12.21 9.95
CA MET A 77 -13.16 13.64 10.30
C MET A 77 -11.81 14.14 10.85
N THR A 78 -11.12 13.34 11.65
CA THR A 78 -9.79 13.68 12.19
C THR A 78 -8.75 13.70 11.07
N LEU A 79 -8.69 12.65 10.25
CA LEU A 79 -7.78 12.58 9.09
C LEU A 79 -8.09 13.66 8.04
N ALA A 80 -9.33 14.11 7.90
CA ALA A 80 -9.67 15.16 6.95
C ALA A 80 -9.10 16.53 7.35
N ARG A 81 -8.88 16.75 8.65
CA ARG A 81 -8.37 18.03 9.20
C ARG A 81 -6.85 18.13 9.18
N GLN A 82 -6.13 17.02 9.01
CA GLN A 82 -4.67 17.05 8.97
C GLN A 82 -4.19 17.71 7.66
N ASN A 83 -3.24 18.63 7.77
CA ASN A 83 -2.61 19.28 6.60
C ASN A 83 -1.51 18.38 6.01
N ASP A 84 -0.72 17.77 6.88
CA ASP A 84 0.31 16.80 6.51
C ASP A 84 -0.35 15.43 6.28
N LYS A 85 -0.32 14.96 5.04
CA LYS A 85 -0.92 13.69 4.61
C LYS A 85 0.11 12.56 4.51
N SER A 86 1.37 12.81 4.87
CA SER A 86 2.41 11.79 4.83
C SER A 86 2.05 10.57 5.66
N TRP A 87 2.62 9.42 5.29
CA TRP A 87 2.43 8.16 6.00
C TRP A 87 2.64 8.28 7.52
N ASP A 88 3.73 8.92 7.95
CA ASP A 88 4.06 9.05 9.37
C ASP A 88 3.06 9.95 10.11
N ALA A 89 2.53 10.99 9.46
CA ALA A 89 1.48 11.83 10.01
C ALA A 89 0.16 11.07 10.14
N VAL A 90 -0.20 10.25 9.16
CA VAL A 90 -1.38 9.38 9.20
C VAL A 90 -1.27 8.37 10.34
N VAL A 91 -0.14 7.67 10.46
CA VAL A 91 0.11 6.70 11.53
C VAL A 91 0.00 7.37 12.89
N ARG A 92 0.60 8.55 13.06
CA ARG A 92 0.54 9.32 14.32
C ARG A 92 -0.89 9.69 14.67
N THR A 93 -1.65 10.21 13.71
CA THR A 93 -3.06 10.58 13.90
C THR A 93 -3.90 9.37 14.29
N MET A 94 -3.69 8.21 13.66
CA MET A 94 -4.40 6.97 13.99
C MET A 94 -4.04 6.47 15.39
N MET A 95 -2.77 6.56 15.79
CA MET A 95 -2.30 6.16 17.12
C MET A 95 -2.82 7.04 18.26
N GLN A 96 -3.07 8.32 17.97
CA GLN A 96 -3.60 9.30 18.93
C GLN A 96 -5.13 9.40 18.87
N ASN A 97 -5.79 8.56 18.08
CA ASN A 97 -7.24 8.60 17.91
C ASN A 97 -7.95 8.24 19.23
N GLU A 98 -8.92 9.07 19.62
CA GLU A 98 -9.69 8.87 20.85
C GLU A 98 -10.74 7.77 20.70
N ILE A 99 -11.24 7.56 19.48
CA ILE A 99 -12.34 6.64 19.16
C ILE A 99 -11.83 5.29 18.64
N ALA A 100 -10.66 5.26 18.00
CA ALA A 100 -9.99 4.04 17.58
C ALA A 100 -8.81 3.73 18.51
N MET A 101 -8.50 2.45 18.73
CA MET A 101 -7.32 2.03 19.50
C MET A 101 -6.56 0.94 18.75
N PRO A 102 -5.22 0.90 18.86
CA PRO A 102 -4.45 -0.16 18.25
C PRO A 102 -4.86 -1.52 18.83
N ASP A 103 -4.96 -2.51 17.95
CA ASP A 103 -5.23 -3.89 18.32
C ASP A 103 -3.98 -4.73 18.14
N GLY A 104 -3.29 -5.00 19.25
CA GLY A 104 -2.02 -5.70 19.26
C GLY A 104 -0.82 -4.85 18.82
N GLU A 105 0.29 -5.54 18.57
CA GLU A 105 1.52 -4.91 18.07
C GLU A 105 1.45 -4.62 16.58
N GLY A 106 2.24 -3.64 16.13
CA GLY A 106 2.38 -3.38 14.71
C GLY A 106 3.27 -4.44 14.06
N ILE A 107 2.97 -4.81 12.83
CA ILE A 107 3.86 -5.62 11.99
C ILE A 107 4.80 -4.67 11.27
N ALA A 108 6.10 -4.89 11.40
CA ALA A 108 7.12 -4.27 10.56
C ALA A 108 8.01 -5.39 10.04
N ARG A 109 8.01 -5.59 8.72
CA ARG A 109 8.81 -6.61 8.04
C ARG A 109 9.57 -5.98 6.89
N SER A 110 10.81 -6.40 6.74
CA SER A 110 11.63 -6.11 5.58
C SER A 110 12.28 -7.40 5.12
N ASP A 111 12.32 -7.62 3.81
CA ASP A 111 12.98 -8.75 3.20
C ASP A 111 13.60 -8.31 1.87
N THR A 112 14.62 -9.01 1.42
CA THR A 112 15.35 -8.68 0.20
C THR A 112 15.52 -9.93 -0.64
N LEU A 113 15.06 -9.84 -1.90
CA LEU A 113 15.33 -10.84 -2.92
C LEU A 113 16.61 -10.44 -3.67
N VAL A 114 17.68 -11.24 -3.52
CA VAL A 114 18.99 -11.00 -4.18
C VAL A 114 19.22 -12.02 -5.27
N ARG A 115 19.72 -11.58 -6.43
CA ARG A 115 20.17 -12.42 -7.53
C ARG A 115 21.65 -12.12 -7.80
N ASN A 116 22.45 -13.18 -8.00
CA ASN A 116 23.91 -13.13 -8.02
C ASN A 116 24.54 -13.29 -9.43
N SER A 117 23.83 -13.06 -10.53
CA SER A 117 24.46 -13.21 -11.86
C SER A 117 23.86 -12.35 -12.98
N LEU A 118 24.75 -11.91 -13.89
CA LEU A 118 24.48 -11.16 -15.13
C LEU A 118 23.79 -11.98 -16.24
N ASN A 119 23.59 -13.29 -16.09
CA ASN A 119 23.20 -14.18 -17.20
C ASN A 119 21.92 -15.01 -16.97
N ASP A 120 21.18 -14.77 -15.88
CA ASP A 120 19.95 -15.51 -15.57
C ASP A 120 18.68 -14.91 -16.19
N PHE A 121 18.82 -13.90 -17.06
CA PHE A 121 17.73 -13.31 -17.85
C PHE A 121 18.04 -13.46 -19.35
N LYS A 122 18.20 -14.68 -19.87
CA LYS A 122 18.14 -14.88 -21.33
C LYS A 122 16.69 -14.92 -21.77
N PHE A 123 16.25 -13.86 -22.44
CA PHE A 123 14.89 -13.80 -23.00
C PHE A 123 14.89 -13.60 -24.49
N ASP A 124 14.38 -14.61 -25.15
CA ASP A 124 13.73 -14.57 -26.45
C ASP A 124 12.39 -13.79 -26.45
N GLY A 125 12.16 -12.89 -25.47
CA GLY A 125 11.18 -11.80 -25.58
C GLY A 125 9.95 -11.83 -24.64
N GLY A 126 9.96 -12.54 -23.51
CA GLY A 126 8.90 -12.43 -22.48
C GLY A 126 9.43 -12.68 -21.06
N PRO A 127 8.79 -12.21 -19.97
CA PRO A 127 9.31 -12.43 -18.61
C PRO A 127 9.36 -13.92 -18.25
N ASP A 128 10.48 -14.43 -17.71
CA ASP A 128 10.58 -15.86 -17.30
C ASP A 128 9.55 -16.09 -16.20
N ALA A 129 8.61 -16.97 -16.51
CA ALA A 129 7.60 -17.41 -15.58
C ALA A 129 8.22 -17.93 -14.27
N SER A 130 9.44 -18.48 -14.30
CA SER A 130 10.18 -18.91 -13.11
C SER A 130 10.56 -17.73 -12.21
N ILE A 131 11.06 -16.63 -12.79
CA ILE A 131 11.47 -15.42 -12.06
C ILE A 131 10.25 -14.72 -11.48
N VAL A 132 9.19 -14.57 -12.29
CA VAL A 132 7.93 -13.97 -11.82
C VAL A 132 7.33 -14.77 -10.66
N ARG A 133 7.37 -16.11 -10.72
CA ARG A 133 6.89 -16.97 -9.62
C ARG A 133 7.75 -16.85 -8.37
N GLU A 134 9.07 -16.71 -8.50
CA GLU A 134 9.96 -16.49 -7.37
C GLU A 134 9.66 -15.16 -6.69
N VAL A 135 9.54 -14.08 -7.46
CA VAL A 135 9.17 -12.76 -6.96
C VAL A 135 7.80 -12.79 -6.30
N GLN A 136 6.82 -13.49 -6.87
CA GLN A 136 5.51 -13.68 -6.26
C GLN A 136 5.58 -14.45 -4.94
N THR A 137 6.37 -15.52 -4.88
CA THR A 137 6.54 -16.31 -3.66
C THR A 137 7.19 -15.48 -2.56
N TRP A 138 8.22 -14.72 -2.91
CA TRP A 138 8.89 -13.77 -2.02
C TRP A 138 7.93 -12.68 -1.54
N PHE A 139 7.19 -12.03 -2.44
CA PHE A 139 6.25 -10.96 -2.09
C PHE A 139 5.12 -11.46 -1.18
N ASN A 140 4.55 -12.63 -1.49
CA ASN A 140 3.52 -13.25 -0.65
C ASN A 140 4.04 -13.57 0.74
N ARG A 141 5.32 -13.94 0.90
CA ARG A 141 5.94 -14.16 2.20
C ARG A 141 6.21 -12.85 2.95
N LEU A 142 6.69 -11.83 2.25
CA LEU A 142 6.92 -10.49 2.82
C LEU A 142 5.62 -9.90 3.38
N VAL A 143 4.51 -9.99 2.64
CA VAL A 143 3.21 -9.46 3.07
C VAL A 143 2.50 -10.43 4.01
N SER A 144 2.53 -11.74 3.75
CA SER A 144 1.89 -12.83 4.53
C SER A 144 0.50 -12.51 5.12
N ASP A 145 -0.27 -11.65 4.44
CA ASP A 145 -1.60 -11.22 4.84
C ASP A 145 -2.50 -11.37 3.60
N PRO A 146 -3.32 -12.44 3.52
CA PRO A 146 -4.16 -12.70 2.36
C PRO A 146 -5.14 -11.57 2.05
N ASP A 147 -5.61 -10.85 3.08
CA ASP A 147 -6.54 -9.75 2.90
C ASP A 147 -5.86 -8.55 2.23
N VAL A 148 -4.61 -8.24 2.61
CA VAL A 148 -3.79 -7.21 1.94
C VAL A 148 -3.40 -7.60 0.50
N LEU A 149 -3.03 -8.86 0.28
CA LEU A 149 -2.73 -9.36 -1.06
C LEU A 149 -3.95 -9.27 -1.98
N ASN A 150 -5.12 -9.61 -1.46
CA ASN A 150 -6.37 -9.56 -2.21
C ASN A 150 -6.84 -8.12 -2.48
N SER A 151 -6.67 -7.19 -1.55
CA SER A 151 -7.12 -5.80 -1.72
C SER A 151 -6.24 -4.98 -2.66
N THR A 152 -4.93 -5.17 -2.56
CA THR A 152 -3.96 -4.39 -3.37
C THR A 152 -3.89 -4.84 -4.82
N LYS A 153 -4.31 -6.07 -5.13
CA LYS A 153 -4.23 -6.64 -6.49
C LYS A 153 -2.82 -6.63 -7.09
N ILE A 154 -1.80 -6.65 -6.24
CA ILE A 154 -0.42 -6.92 -6.67
C ILE A 154 -0.32 -8.43 -6.95
N ASP A 155 -0.86 -8.82 -8.10
CA ASP A 155 -0.93 -10.21 -8.55
C ASP A 155 0.29 -10.58 -9.43
N ILE A 156 0.31 -11.82 -9.90
CA ILE A 156 1.40 -12.32 -10.76
C ILE A 156 1.58 -11.47 -12.03
N ASN A 157 0.53 -10.83 -12.55
CA ASN A 157 0.63 -10.00 -13.75
C ASN A 157 1.23 -8.63 -13.43
N VAL A 158 0.84 -8.02 -12.31
CA VAL A 158 1.46 -6.78 -11.82
C VAL A 158 2.94 -7.03 -11.51
N LEU A 159 3.24 -8.13 -10.81
CA LEU A 159 4.62 -8.53 -10.55
C LEU A 159 5.36 -8.87 -11.85
N ALA A 160 4.72 -9.50 -12.83
CA ALA A 160 5.32 -9.73 -14.14
C ALA A 160 5.64 -8.43 -14.86
N LYS A 161 4.78 -7.40 -14.78
CA LYS A 161 5.05 -6.08 -15.34
C LYS A 161 6.22 -5.41 -14.62
N ILE A 162 6.26 -5.46 -13.30
CA ILE A 162 7.37 -4.94 -12.50
C ILE A 162 8.67 -5.67 -12.89
N VAL A 163 8.64 -7.00 -12.93
CA VAL A 163 9.77 -7.87 -13.30
C VAL A 163 10.18 -7.65 -14.75
N ALA A 164 9.24 -7.42 -15.67
CA ALA A 164 9.52 -7.14 -17.07
C ALA A 164 10.10 -5.73 -17.24
N GLN A 165 9.73 -4.76 -16.42
CA GLN A 165 10.37 -3.46 -16.43
C GLN A 165 11.76 -3.54 -15.84
N THR A 166 11.96 -4.28 -14.75
CA THR A 166 13.33 -4.57 -14.30
C THR A 166 14.08 -5.41 -15.36
N GLY A 167 13.44 -6.39 -15.98
CA GLY A 167 14.01 -7.43 -16.87
C GLY A 167 14.30 -6.98 -18.30
N ALA A 168 13.40 -6.24 -18.95
CA ALA A 168 13.66 -5.56 -20.22
C ALA A 168 14.65 -4.42 -20.02
N THR A 169 14.69 -3.86 -18.80
CA THR A 169 15.81 -3.03 -18.44
C THR A 169 17.05 -3.89 -18.19
N VAL A 170 17.06 -5.21 -17.94
CA VAL A 170 18.30 -6.01 -17.69
C VAL A 170 19.24 -5.97 -18.90
N ASP A 171 18.72 -6.01 -20.13
CA ASP A 171 19.49 -5.76 -21.36
C ASP A 171 20.13 -4.36 -21.39
N SER A 172 19.69 -3.45 -20.52
CA SER A 172 20.20 -2.10 -20.37
C SER A 172 20.55 -1.71 -18.93
N PHE A 173 20.54 -2.66 -18.01
CA PHE A 173 21.06 -2.48 -16.66
C PHE A 173 22.57 -2.33 -16.82
N GLU A 174 23.18 -2.95 -17.85
CA GLU A 174 24.53 -2.62 -18.31
C GLU A 174 24.77 -1.10 -18.50
N SER A 175 23.76 -0.34 -18.95
CA SER A 175 23.84 1.12 -19.07
C SER A 175 23.62 1.86 -17.74
N PHE A 176 22.89 1.25 -16.80
CA PHE A 176 22.80 1.66 -15.38
C PHE A 176 24.11 1.37 -14.62
N PHE A 177 24.82 0.29 -14.98
CA PHE A 177 26.10 -0.17 -14.42
C PHE A 177 27.35 0.47 -15.06
N ALA A 178 27.19 1.28 -16.12
CA ALA A 178 28.33 1.72 -16.92
C ALA A 178 29.26 2.69 -16.17
N LYS A 179 28.77 3.42 -15.16
CA LYS A 179 29.55 4.30 -14.28
C LYS A 179 28.86 4.49 -12.92
N GLU A 180 29.46 3.90 -11.86
CA GLU A 180 29.29 4.16 -10.41
C GLU A 180 28.59 3.08 -9.53
N GLU A 181 28.94 3.19 -8.24
CA GLU A 181 28.59 2.34 -7.09
C GLU A 181 27.13 2.57 -6.63
N HIS A 182 26.43 1.47 -6.31
CA HIS A 182 25.09 1.36 -5.73
C HIS A 182 23.98 2.28 -6.28
N HIS A 183 22.98 1.67 -6.91
CA HIS A 183 21.81 2.39 -7.40
C HIS A 183 20.50 1.81 -6.85
N GLU A 184 19.53 2.67 -6.59
CA GLU A 184 18.19 2.31 -6.10
C GLU A 184 17.10 3.03 -6.89
N GLN A 185 15.97 2.36 -7.12
CA GLN A 185 14.75 2.94 -7.68
C GLN A 185 13.53 2.41 -6.92
N THR A 186 12.68 3.32 -6.45
CA THR A 186 11.40 2.93 -5.86
C THR A 186 10.44 2.52 -6.97
N LEU A 187 9.79 1.37 -6.82
CA LEU A 187 8.82 0.82 -7.78
C LEU A 187 7.38 1.02 -7.28
N ILE A 188 7.20 0.79 -5.98
CA ILE A 188 5.91 0.94 -5.29
C ILE A 188 6.19 1.59 -3.94
N ASP A 189 5.37 2.57 -3.57
CA ASP A 189 5.26 3.08 -2.20
C ASP A 189 3.80 3.50 -1.94
N ILE A 190 3.02 2.56 -1.39
CA ILE A 190 1.59 2.74 -1.18
C ILE A 190 1.25 2.61 0.30
N GLY A 191 0.68 3.66 0.89
CA GLY A 191 -0.06 3.62 2.13
C GLY A 191 -1.55 3.35 1.87
N VAL A 192 -2.17 2.48 2.67
CA VAL A 192 -3.58 2.09 2.51
C VAL A 192 -4.29 2.06 3.85
N LEU A 193 -5.48 2.64 3.88
CA LEU A 193 -6.45 2.48 4.97
C LEU A 193 -7.60 1.59 4.49
N ARG A 194 -7.58 0.34 4.95
CA ARG A 194 -8.66 -0.61 4.72
C ARG A 194 -9.78 -0.38 5.73
N PHE A 195 -10.98 -0.13 5.22
CA PHE A 195 -12.19 0.08 6.00
C PHE A 195 -12.67 -1.22 6.66
N PRO A 196 -13.36 -1.12 7.79
CA PRO A 196 -14.01 -2.27 8.41
C PRO A 196 -15.13 -2.82 7.53
N ASP A 197 -15.32 -4.14 7.62
CA ASP A 197 -16.47 -4.85 7.06
C ASP A 197 -16.98 -5.89 8.08
N ILE A 198 -17.99 -6.68 7.71
CA ILE A 198 -18.60 -7.69 8.58
C ILE A 198 -17.59 -8.76 9.02
N ASP A 199 -16.70 -9.16 8.12
CA ASP A 199 -15.70 -10.21 8.38
C ASP A 199 -14.46 -9.64 9.11
N HIS A 200 -14.19 -8.35 8.93
CA HIS A 200 -13.05 -7.63 9.48
C HIS A 200 -13.51 -6.33 10.16
N PRO A 201 -14.01 -6.41 11.41
CA PRO A 201 -14.60 -5.27 12.13
C PRO A 201 -13.53 -4.34 12.73
N TYR A 202 -12.59 -3.90 11.90
CA TYR A 202 -11.47 -3.03 12.28
C TYR A 202 -10.95 -2.22 11.09
N PHE A 203 -10.26 -1.13 11.36
CA PHE A 203 -9.39 -0.51 10.37
C PHE A 203 -8.08 -1.27 10.27
N LYS A 204 -7.58 -1.48 9.05
CA LYS A 204 -6.20 -1.94 8.82
C LYS A 204 -5.44 -0.86 8.06
N LEU A 205 -4.42 -0.30 8.70
CA LEU A 205 -3.52 0.68 8.11
C LEU A 205 -2.22 -0.02 7.74
N TYR A 206 -1.85 -0.04 6.47
CA TYR A 206 -0.61 -0.69 6.04
C TYR A 206 0.10 0.08 4.93
N ARG A 207 1.41 -0.11 4.85
CA ARG A 207 2.28 0.43 3.81
C ARG A 207 3.09 -0.69 3.17
N ILE A 208 3.14 -0.69 1.85
CA ILE A 208 4.00 -1.57 1.06
C ILE A 208 4.94 -0.67 0.28
N LYS A 209 6.25 -0.87 0.46
CA LYS A 209 7.29 -0.20 -0.31
C LYS A 209 8.18 -1.25 -0.97
N LEU A 210 8.37 -1.14 -2.28
CA LEU A 210 9.28 -1.99 -3.06
C LEU A 210 10.33 -1.12 -3.73
N VAL A 211 11.60 -1.46 -3.52
CA VAL A 211 12.75 -0.75 -4.08
C VAL A 211 13.61 -1.75 -4.83
N ALA A 212 13.80 -1.53 -6.13
CA ALA A 212 14.79 -2.25 -6.91
C ALA A 212 16.17 -1.61 -6.69
N TRP A 213 17.21 -2.42 -6.59
CA TRP A 213 18.57 -1.92 -6.40
C TRP A 213 19.60 -2.79 -7.11
N SER A 214 20.78 -2.22 -7.33
CA SER A 214 21.95 -2.94 -7.81
C SER A 214 23.24 -2.45 -7.18
N ASP A 215 24.11 -3.38 -6.79
CA ASP A 215 25.44 -3.14 -6.21
C ASP A 215 26.49 -3.77 -7.12
N SER A 216 27.35 -2.93 -7.71
CA SER A 216 28.48 -3.35 -8.55
C SER A 216 29.79 -3.15 -7.82
N ARG A 217 30.41 -4.25 -7.37
CA ARG A 217 31.76 -4.22 -6.79
C ARG A 217 32.80 -4.75 -7.77
N ARG A 218 33.71 -3.88 -8.20
CA ARG A 218 34.85 -4.24 -9.04
C ARG A 218 36.10 -4.44 -8.18
N ILE A 219 36.53 -5.70 -7.99
CA ILE A 219 37.82 -6.02 -7.37
C ILE A 219 38.76 -6.52 -8.44
N MET A 220 39.56 -5.61 -9.00
CA MET A 220 40.75 -5.72 -9.87
C MET A 220 40.73 -6.69 -11.08
N PHE A 221 40.10 -7.88 -11.01
CA PHE A 221 39.87 -8.84 -12.11
C PHE A 221 38.56 -9.67 -11.94
N HIS A 222 37.73 -9.37 -10.93
CA HIS A 222 36.43 -10.02 -10.68
C HIS A 222 35.36 -8.93 -10.47
N SER A 223 34.26 -9.01 -11.24
CA SER A 223 33.06 -8.20 -11.05
C SER A 223 32.05 -9.06 -10.29
N GLU A 224 31.68 -8.65 -9.08
CA GLU A 224 30.52 -9.21 -8.38
C GLU A 224 29.37 -8.21 -8.52
N ASP A 225 28.58 -8.37 -9.57
CA ASP A 225 27.38 -7.57 -9.80
C ASP A 225 26.19 -8.27 -9.14
N LYS A 226 25.55 -7.58 -8.20
CA LYS A 226 24.33 -8.05 -7.51
C LYS A 226 23.19 -7.11 -7.82
N ASN A 227 22.02 -7.69 -8.04
CA ASN A 227 20.78 -6.95 -8.17
C ASN A 227 19.70 -7.59 -7.30
N GLY A 228 18.69 -6.80 -6.96
CA GLY A 228 17.64 -7.28 -6.10
C GLY A 228 16.47 -6.35 -5.97
N ILE A 229 15.48 -6.84 -5.22
CA ILE A 229 14.31 -6.07 -4.80
C ILE A 229 14.26 -6.16 -3.28
N THR A 230 14.28 -5.01 -2.63
CA THR A 230 13.98 -4.89 -1.20
C THR A 230 12.52 -4.50 -1.04
N GLY A 231 11.84 -5.17 -0.14
CA GLY A 231 10.46 -4.87 0.21
C GLY A 231 10.33 -4.54 1.68
N GLU A 232 9.48 -3.56 1.98
CA GLU A 232 9.08 -3.19 3.34
C GLU A 232 7.57 -3.30 3.45
N TYR A 233 7.11 -3.95 4.52
CA TYR A 233 5.71 -4.07 4.87
C TYR A 233 5.48 -3.63 6.31
N ASN A 234 4.69 -2.58 6.47
CA ASN A 234 4.25 -2.08 7.77
C ASN A 234 2.75 -2.24 7.86
N CYS A 235 2.23 -2.74 8.98
CA CYS A 235 0.80 -2.91 9.19
C CYS A 235 0.41 -2.72 10.65
N ARG A 236 -0.73 -2.08 10.87
CA ARG A 236 -1.34 -1.96 12.20
C ARG A 236 -2.86 -2.00 12.08
N VAL A 237 -3.49 -2.69 13.02
CA VAL A 237 -4.93 -2.83 13.12
C VAL A 237 -5.47 -1.89 14.20
N PHE A 238 -6.64 -1.31 13.97
CA PHE A 238 -7.32 -0.43 14.91
C PHE A 238 -8.78 -0.84 15.09
N ARG A 239 -9.18 -1.05 16.34
CA ARG A 239 -10.56 -1.41 16.71
C ARG A 239 -11.28 -0.27 17.42
N PRO A 240 -12.63 -0.29 17.48
CA PRO A 240 -13.38 0.71 18.23
C PRO A 240 -13.01 0.70 19.71
N ARG A 241 -12.79 1.88 20.28
CA ARG A 241 -12.61 2.05 21.72
C ARG A 241 -13.98 2.12 22.40
N ALA A 242 -14.57 0.95 22.62
CA ALA A 242 -15.93 0.82 23.16
C ALA A 242 -16.17 1.66 24.43
N SER A 243 -15.20 1.72 25.35
CA SER A 243 -15.30 2.49 26.59
C SER A 243 -15.52 4.00 26.39
N VAL A 244 -15.06 4.56 25.26
CA VAL A 244 -15.30 5.97 24.92
C VAL A 244 -16.58 6.12 24.11
N ILE A 245 -16.80 5.24 23.14
CA ILE A 245 -17.98 5.28 22.26
C ILE A 245 -19.27 5.13 23.07
N ASP A 246 -19.30 4.21 24.04
CA ASP A 246 -20.48 3.95 24.87
C ASP A 246 -20.79 5.11 25.83
N CYS A 247 -19.82 5.99 26.10
CA CYS A 247 -20.00 7.19 26.92
C CYS A 247 -20.45 8.42 26.10
N LEU A 248 -20.58 8.31 24.78
CA LEU A 248 -21.04 9.41 23.94
C LEU A 248 -22.51 9.75 24.22
N THR A 249 -22.85 11.03 24.08
CA THR A 249 -24.25 11.45 24.14
C THR A 249 -25.03 10.86 22.95
N GLN A 250 -26.33 10.63 23.13
CA GLN A 250 -27.20 10.14 22.06
C GLN A 250 -27.15 11.04 20.82
N ALA A 251 -27.03 12.36 21.00
CA ALA A 251 -26.88 13.31 19.91
C ALA A 251 -25.55 13.13 19.16
N ALA A 252 -24.44 12.89 19.87
CA ALA A 252 -23.14 12.62 19.24
C ALA A 252 -23.16 11.28 18.47
N HIS A 253 -23.77 10.26 19.05
CA HIS A 253 -23.96 8.95 18.41
C HIS A 253 -24.73 9.08 17.09
N ALA A 254 -25.92 9.68 17.13
CA ALA A 254 -26.77 9.87 15.95
C ALA A 254 -26.06 10.71 14.87
N LYS A 255 -25.32 11.76 15.26
CA LYS A 255 -24.57 12.59 14.32
C LYS A 255 -23.44 11.82 13.63
N ALA A 256 -22.71 11.00 14.37
CA ALA A 256 -21.61 10.21 13.82
C ALA A 256 -22.12 9.13 12.86
N VAL A 257 -23.21 8.43 13.21
CA VAL A 257 -23.87 7.47 12.31
C VAL A 257 -24.39 8.17 11.04
N ALA A 258 -25.07 9.31 11.16
CA ALA A 258 -25.54 10.06 9.99
C ALA A 258 -24.39 10.56 9.09
N THR A 259 -23.26 10.93 9.70
CA THR A 259 -22.04 11.31 8.97
C THR A 259 -21.47 10.13 8.20
N PHE A 260 -21.46 8.94 8.81
CA PHE A 260 -21.08 7.70 8.15
C PHE A 260 -21.98 7.40 6.96
N ASP A 261 -23.30 7.37 7.16
CA ASP A 261 -24.26 7.03 6.11
C ASP A 261 -24.14 7.99 4.91
N ALA A 262 -23.87 9.28 5.15
CA ALA A 262 -23.67 10.28 4.11
C ALA A 262 -22.33 10.15 3.35
N MET A 263 -21.31 9.48 3.91
CA MET A 263 -20.06 9.19 3.18
C MET A 263 -20.26 8.11 2.10
N PHE A 264 -21.18 7.17 2.36
CA PHE A 264 -21.41 5.97 1.54
C PHE A 264 -22.81 5.94 0.89
N SER A 265 -23.51 7.07 0.89
CA SER A 265 -24.87 7.22 0.32
C SER A 265 -24.88 7.31 -1.19
#